data_AF-A0A7J8H733-F1
#
_entry.id   AF-A0A7J8H733-F1
#
_cell.length_a   1.000
_cell.length_b   1.000
_cell.length_c   1.000
_cell.angle_alpha   90.00
_cell.angle_beta   90.00
_cell.angle_gamma   90.00
#
_symmetry.space_group_name_H-M   'P 1'
#
loop_
_entity.id
_entity.type
_entity.pdbx_description
1 polymer ?
#
loop_
_entity_poly.entity_id
_entity_poly.type
_entity_poly.pdbx_seq_one_letter_code
_entity_poly.pdbx_strand_id
1 'polypeptide(L)'
;MEDLRTLNKLKSPKRPASPSSPEHLPATPAESPAQRFEARIEDGKLYYDKRWYHKSQAIYLESKDNQKLSCVISSVGANEIWVRKTSDSTKMRIYLGQLQRGLFVIRRRSAA
;
A
#
# COMPACT_ATOMS: atom_id res chain seq x y z
N MET A 1 46.35 22.94 17.06
CA MET A 1 45.00 23.24 17.58
C MET A 1 44.71 24.70 17.22
N GLU A 2 44.28 25.02 16.01
CA GLU A 2 42.90 24.83 15.48
C GLU A 2 41.93 25.66 16.37
N ASP A 3 41.20 26.67 15.91
CA ASP A 3 40.41 26.71 14.68
C ASP A 3 40.27 28.13 14.10
N LEU A 4 40.42 28.18 12.78
CA LEU A 4 40.28 29.34 11.93
C LEU A 4 38.80 29.66 11.69
N ARG A 5 38.32 30.68 12.42
CA ARG A 5 37.18 31.56 12.09
C ARG A 5 36.97 31.69 10.58
N THR A 6 35.98 30.96 10.06
CA THR A 6 35.56 31.08 8.67
C THR A 6 34.46 32.12 8.56
N LEU A 7 34.87 33.34 8.18
CA LEU A 7 34.03 34.24 7.40
C LEU A 7 33.58 33.49 6.14
N ASN A 8 32.34 33.65 5.70
CA ASN A 8 32.03 34.75 4.77
C ASN A 8 30.60 34.59 4.23
N LYS A 9 29.85 35.68 4.35
CA LYS A 9 28.68 35.97 3.51
C LYS A 9 29.15 35.92 2.05
N LEU A 10 28.30 35.46 1.14
CA LEU A 10 27.60 36.38 0.24
C LEU A 10 26.91 35.61 -0.87
N LYS A 11 25.74 36.14 -1.17
CA LYS A 11 24.74 35.69 -2.12
C LYS A 11 25.26 35.76 -3.55
N SER A 12 24.96 34.69 -4.29
CA SER A 12 24.47 34.60 -5.67
C SER A 12 24.91 35.65 -6.70
N PRO A 13 25.29 35.20 -7.90
CA PRO A 13 24.60 35.68 -9.09
C PRO A 13 24.22 34.59 -10.12
N LYS A 14 23.47 35.05 -11.12
CA LYS A 14 22.53 34.37 -12.01
C LYS A 14 23.18 33.79 -13.29
N ARG A 15 22.71 32.60 -13.71
CA ARG A 15 22.47 32.06 -15.10
C ARG A 15 23.69 32.02 -16.07
N PRO A 16 23.62 31.34 -17.25
CA PRO A 16 22.92 30.14 -17.71
C PRO A 16 23.87 29.12 -18.42
N ALA A 17 23.30 28.07 -19.02
CA ALA A 17 23.84 27.15 -20.04
C ALA A 17 24.79 26.01 -19.59
N SER A 18 24.31 24.78 -19.81
CA SER A 18 25.03 23.51 -19.71
C SER A 18 26.17 23.41 -20.76
N PRO A 19 27.21 22.59 -20.53
CA PRO A 19 27.14 21.21 -21.01
C PRO A 19 27.86 20.15 -20.14
N SER A 20 27.37 18.92 -20.21
CA SER A 20 28.08 17.65 -19.97
C SER A 20 28.70 17.38 -18.59
N SER A 21 27.91 16.79 -17.68
CA SER A 21 28.29 15.55 -16.98
C SER A 21 27.02 14.84 -16.44
N PRO A 22 26.82 13.54 -16.68
CA PRO A 22 25.56 12.86 -16.42
C PRO A 22 25.62 12.08 -15.10
N GLU A 23 25.20 12.69 -14.00
CA GLU A 23 24.56 11.92 -12.93
C GLU A 23 23.34 12.71 -12.50
N HIS A 24 22.31 12.58 -13.32
CA HIS A 24 20.95 12.83 -12.89
C HIS A 24 20.78 11.96 -11.63
N LEU A 25 20.79 12.61 -10.46
CA LEU A 25 20.12 12.08 -9.28
C LEU A 25 18.86 11.40 -9.82
N PRO A 26 18.59 10.12 -9.53
CA PRO A 26 17.28 9.62 -9.83
C PRO A 26 16.36 10.57 -9.06
N ALA A 27 15.67 11.45 -9.81
CA ALA A 27 14.28 11.68 -9.56
C ALA A 27 13.76 10.27 -9.32
N THR A 28 13.70 9.88 -8.04
CA THR A 28 13.08 8.63 -7.62
C THR A 28 11.84 8.60 -8.47
N PRO A 29 11.69 7.58 -9.34
CA PRO A 29 10.67 7.60 -10.35
C PRO A 29 9.43 8.10 -9.63
N ALA A 30 8.75 9.06 -10.24
CA ALA A 30 7.32 9.10 -10.08
C ALA A 30 6.87 7.68 -10.49
N GLU A 31 7.01 6.72 -9.57
CA GLU A 31 6.31 5.47 -9.55
C GLU A 31 4.90 6.01 -9.46
N SER A 32 4.29 6.18 -10.64
CA SER A 32 2.86 6.30 -10.83
C SER A 32 2.25 5.53 -9.68
N PRO A 33 1.52 6.17 -8.73
CA PRO A 33 1.15 5.51 -7.48
C PRO A 33 0.41 4.25 -7.89
N ALA A 34 1.10 3.12 -7.85
CA ALA A 34 0.69 1.92 -8.57
C ALA A 34 -0.38 1.29 -7.69
N GLN A 35 -1.57 1.90 -7.72
CA GLN A 35 -2.71 1.73 -6.84
C GLN A 35 -2.33 1.01 -5.54
N ARG A 36 -1.43 1.60 -4.75
CA ARG A 36 -1.03 0.98 -3.47
C ARG A 36 -2.26 1.08 -2.58
N PHE A 37 -2.94 -0.05 -2.39
CA PHE A 37 -4.13 -0.07 -1.56
C PHE A 37 -3.70 0.11 -0.10
N GLU A 38 -4.38 1.01 0.60
CA GLU A 38 -4.14 1.28 2.01
C GLU A 38 -4.66 0.09 2.83
N ALA A 39 -3.78 -0.90 3.04
CA ALA A 39 -4.08 -2.10 3.82
C ALA A 39 -3.10 -2.24 4.99
N ARG A 40 -3.61 -2.38 6.22
CA ARG A 40 -2.85 -2.67 7.45
C ARG A 40 -3.65 -3.55 8.39
N ILE A 41 -2.99 -4.32 9.24
CA ILE A 41 -3.66 -5.12 10.27
C ILE A 41 -3.20 -4.63 11.63
N GLU A 42 -4.16 -4.34 12.52
CA GLU A 42 -3.92 -3.94 13.90
C GLU A 42 -4.97 -4.57 14.81
N ASP A 43 -4.57 -5.04 16.00
CA ASP A 43 -5.50 -5.53 17.03
C ASP A 43 -6.48 -6.61 16.50
N GLY A 44 -6.03 -7.46 15.56
CA GLY A 44 -6.87 -8.48 14.93
C GLY A 44 -7.96 -7.92 14.02
N LYS A 45 -7.81 -6.68 13.53
CA LYS A 45 -8.70 -6.02 12.56
C LYS A 45 -7.91 -5.63 11.32
N LEU A 46 -8.53 -5.83 10.16
CA LEU A 46 -7.97 -5.38 8.90
C LEU A 46 -8.50 -3.99 8.59
N TYR A 47 -7.61 -3.03 8.41
CA TYR A 47 -7.94 -1.75 7.80
C TYR A 47 -7.66 -1.83 6.31
N TYR A 48 -8.68 -1.56 5.50
CA TYR A 48 -8.62 -1.55 4.05
C TYR A 48 -9.60 -0.50 3.51
N ASP A 49 -9.21 0.27 2.49
CA ASP A 49 -10.09 1.28 1.86
C ASP A 49 -10.72 2.23 2.91
N LYS A 50 -9.89 2.75 3.82
CA LYS A 50 -10.29 3.65 4.92
C LYS A 50 -11.33 3.09 5.88
N ARG A 51 -11.44 1.77 5.98
CA ARG A 51 -12.45 1.10 6.82
C ARG A 51 -11.86 -0.11 7.54
N TRP A 52 -12.30 -0.31 8.77
CA TRP A 52 -11.95 -1.49 9.58
C TRP A 52 -12.90 -2.65 9.31
N TYR A 53 -12.33 -3.85 9.17
CA TYR A 53 -13.00 -5.12 8.99
C TYR A 53 -12.60 -6.08 10.11
N HIS A 54 -13.55 -6.90 10.56
CA HIS A 54 -13.40 -7.82 11.69
C HIS A 54 -13.68 -9.28 11.27
N LYS A 55 -13.37 -10.24 12.14
CA LYS A 55 -13.75 -11.64 11.93
C LYS A 55 -15.27 -11.75 11.77
N SER A 56 -15.70 -12.74 11.01
CA SER A 56 -17.10 -12.99 10.62
C SER A 56 -17.75 -11.89 9.78
N GLN A 57 -17.01 -10.85 9.36
CA GLN A 57 -17.55 -9.85 8.43
C GLN A 57 -17.63 -10.41 7.00
N ALA A 58 -18.81 -10.29 6.38
CA ALA A 58 -19.00 -10.62 4.98
C ALA A 58 -18.42 -9.53 4.07
N ILE A 59 -17.69 -9.97 3.03
CA ILE A 59 -17.02 -9.11 2.05
C ILE A 59 -17.17 -9.70 0.64
N TYR A 60 -16.86 -8.89 -0.37
CA TYR A 60 -16.53 -9.40 -1.70
C TYR A 60 -15.02 -9.30 -1.89
N LEU A 61 -14.44 -10.37 -2.38
CA LEU A 61 -13.04 -10.40 -2.78
C LEU A 61 -12.97 -10.38 -4.30
N GLU A 62 -12.27 -9.42 -4.86
CA GLU A 62 -12.04 -9.28 -6.29
C GLU A 62 -10.58 -9.66 -6.58
N SER A 63 -10.37 -10.62 -7.48
CA SER A 63 -9.03 -10.97 -7.96
C SER A 63 -8.64 -10.07 -9.15
N LYS A 64 -7.37 -10.11 -9.56
CA LYS A 64 -6.89 -9.41 -10.75
C LYS A 64 -7.68 -9.72 -12.04
N ASP A 65 -8.30 -10.89 -12.13
CA ASP A 65 -9.16 -11.30 -13.25
C ASP A 65 -10.58 -10.69 -13.18
N ASN A 66 -10.81 -9.75 -12.24
CA ASN A 66 -12.12 -9.15 -11.96
C ASN A 66 -13.19 -10.17 -11.49
N GLN A 67 -12.77 -11.37 -11.09
CA GLN A 67 -13.68 -12.34 -10.50
C GLN A 67 -14.08 -11.91 -9.08
N LYS A 68 -15.37 -11.71 -8.88
CA LYS A 68 -15.96 -11.34 -7.59
C LYS A 68 -16.38 -12.59 -6.82
N LEU A 69 -15.74 -12.82 -5.69
CA LEU A 69 -16.01 -13.95 -4.81
C LEU A 69 -16.67 -13.47 -3.52
N SER A 70 -17.81 -14.08 -3.20
CA SER A 70 -18.48 -13.88 -1.92
C SER A 70 -17.69 -14.59 -0.82
N CYS A 71 -17.12 -13.83 0.11
CA CYS A 71 -16.30 -14.36 1.21
C CYS A 71 -16.74 -13.82 2.57
N VAL A 72 -16.37 -14.53 3.64
CA VAL A 72 -16.49 -14.08 5.03
C VAL A 72 -15.10 -14.15 5.67
N ILE A 73 -14.67 -13.10 6.35
CA ILE A 73 -13.39 -13.11 7.08
C ILE A 73 -13.49 -14.14 8.20
N SER A 74 -12.74 -15.22 8.14
CA SER A 74 -12.73 -16.27 9.16
C SER A 74 -11.79 -15.92 10.32
N SER A 75 -10.65 -15.29 10.03
CA SER A 75 -9.65 -14.90 11.02
C SER A 75 -8.77 -13.76 10.47
N VAL A 76 -8.21 -12.97 11.36
CA VAL A 76 -7.25 -11.90 11.05
C VAL A 76 -6.00 -12.18 11.87
N GLY A 77 -4.90 -12.52 11.19
CA GLY A 77 -3.59 -12.76 11.79
C GLY A 77 -2.77 -11.48 11.89
N ALA A 78 -1.44 -11.59 11.97
CA ALA A 78 -0.55 -10.41 12.02
C ALA A 78 -0.31 -9.80 10.62
N ASN A 79 -0.04 -10.65 9.63
CA ASN A 79 0.29 -10.24 8.26
C ASN A 79 -0.59 -10.90 7.20
N GLU A 80 -1.68 -11.53 7.61
CA GLU A 80 -2.61 -12.19 6.73
C GLU A 80 -4.03 -12.21 7.30
N ILE A 81 -4.99 -12.38 6.41
CA ILE A 81 -6.35 -12.74 6.75
C ILE A 81 -6.68 -14.11 6.19
N TRP A 82 -7.54 -14.83 6.90
CA TRP A 82 -8.21 -16.02 6.39
C TRP A 82 -9.62 -15.64 6.01
N VAL A 83 -10.03 -15.96 4.80
CA VAL A 83 -11.41 -15.79 4.35
C VAL A 83 -11.99 -17.13 3.94
N ARG A 84 -13.28 -17.31 4.18
CA ARG A 84 -14.04 -18.49 3.77
C ARG A 84 -14.97 -18.10 2.63
N LYS A 85 -14.88 -18.80 1.50
CA LYS A 85 -15.81 -18.62 0.38
C LYS A 85 -17.23 -19.03 0.81
N THR A 86 -18.23 -18.25 0.42
CA THR A 86 -19.64 -18.55 0.75
C THR A 86 -20.18 -19.70 -0.11
N SER A 87 -19.67 -19.88 -1.34
CA SER A 87 -20.16 -20.88 -2.30
C SER A 87 -19.84 -22.31 -1.88
N ASP A 88 -18.59 -22.55 -1.47
CA ASP A 88 -18.03 -23.90 -1.29
C ASP A 88 -17.40 -24.07 0.11
N SER A 89 -17.50 -23.07 0.98
CA SER A 89 -16.89 -23.05 2.32
C SER A 89 -15.36 -23.27 2.35
N THR A 90 -14.67 -23.19 1.22
CA THR A 90 -13.21 -23.28 1.16
C THR A 90 -12.59 -22.08 1.86
N LYS A 91 -11.61 -22.35 2.72
CA LYS A 91 -10.80 -21.31 3.36
C LYS A 91 -9.61 -20.97 2.47
N MET A 92 -9.35 -19.69 2.30
CA MET A 92 -8.18 -19.17 1.60
C MET A 92 -7.47 -18.15 2.46
N ARG A 93 -6.14 -18.16 2.39
CA ARG A 93 -5.28 -17.21 3.07
C ARG A 93 -4.91 -16.08 2.11
N ILE A 94 -4.98 -14.85 2.59
CA ILE A 94 -4.63 -13.65 1.84
C ILE A 94 -3.63 -12.87 2.69
N TYR A 95 -2.42 -12.70 2.18
CA TYR A 95 -1.40 -11.92 2.84
C TYR A 95 -1.65 -10.42 2.67
N LEU A 96 -1.26 -9.64 3.66
CA LEU A 96 -1.37 -8.18 3.67
C LEU A 96 -0.67 -7.56 2.45
N GLY A 97 0.52 -8.06 2.09
CA GLY A 97 1.25 -7.61 0.90
C GLY A 97 0.49 -7.87 -0.41
N GLN A 98 -0.38 -8.88 -0.48
CA GLN A 98 -1.23 -9.13 -1.66
C GLN A 98 -2.36 -8.10 -1.77
N LEU A 99 -2.92 -7.67 -0.63
CA LEU A 99 -3.90 -6.59 -0.58
C LEU A 99 -3.26 -5.26 -0.96
N GLN A 100 -2.09 -4.93 -0.39
CA GLN A 100 -1.35 -3.69 -0.66
C GLN A 100 -0.94 -3.56 -2.13
N ARG A 101 -0.57 -4.68 -2.78
CA ARG A 101 -0.21 -4.75 -4.21
C ARG A 101 -1.41 -4.81 -5.15
N GLY A 102 -2.64 -4.90 -4.63
CA GLY A 102 -3.84 -5.00 -5.45
C GLY A 102 -4.02 -6.34 -6.18
N LEU A 103 -3.34 -7.41 -5.73
CA LEU A 103 -3.60 -8.76 -6.26
C LEU A 103 -5.00 -9.25 -5.87
N PHE A 104 -5.44 -8.81 -4.69
CA PHE A 104 -6.79 -8.96 -4.20
C PHE A 104 -7.31 -7.62 -3.72
N VAL A 105 -8.57 -7.34 -4.05
CA VAL A 105 -9.28 -6.13 -3.64
C VAL A 105 -10.48 -6.51 -2.80
N ILE A 106 -10.65 -5.84 -1.65
CA ILE A 106 -11.79 -6.07 -0.77
C ILE A 106 -12.85 -5.00 -1.06
N ARG A 107 -14.07 -5.46 -1.32
CA ARG A 107 -15.26 -4.60 -1.46
C ARG A 107 -16.25 -4.92 -0.34
N ARG A 108 -16.91 -3.88 0.18
CA ARG A 108 -17.95 -4.04 1.20
C ARG A 108 -19.15 -4.76 0.61
N ARG A 109 -19.62 -5.81 1.28
CA ARG A 109 -20.98 -6.32 1.08
C ARG A 109 -21.89 -5.45 1.96
N SER A 110 -22.61 -4.50 1.38
CA SER A 110 -23.66 -3.80 2.14
C SER A 110 -24.67 -4.86 2.60
N ALA A 111 -25.01 -4.87 3.89
CA ALA A 111 -26.24 -5.51 4.33
C ALA A 111 -27.37 -4.63 3.76
N ALA A 112 -28.19 -5.20 2.89
CA ALA A 112 -29.47 -4.62 2.51
C ALA A 112 -30.48 -4.95 3.62
#